data_AF-A0A524GWK4-F1
#
_entry.id   AF-A0A524GWK4-F1
#
_cell.length_a   1.000
_cell.length_b   1.000
_cell.length_c   1.000
_cell.angle_alpha   90.00
_cell.angle_beta   90.00
_cell.angle_gamma   90.00
#
_symmetry.space_group_name_H-M   'P 1'
#
loop_
_entity.id
_entity.type
_entity.pdbx_description
1 polymer ?
#
loop_
_entity_poly.entity_id
_entity_poly.type
_entity_poly.pdbx_seq_one_letter_code
_entity_poly.pdbx_strand_id
1 'polypeptide(L)'
;MITANIKTENRLLQFKFLVATIIIAGGITPLVLYFLYYDWTALITPVEAKQMLRENKTNAMLVDVRSSEQFNAAHIAGAKHWSADQIMALRAKEQIPEEFRNKTLLMICKVGVSAGTVAKHLKGIGIENVRNVRGGMQGWLGSSDTADGGAFDKFESADGRQSLFPFHQSPLFEQLLAVVSGFGIKATYTLLSLIIAIVLWRSTSSDLAALRWAMIFFFIGENCCAINYLVFHDQSYFFEYLHSLGMLLSFGFVTYAVFEGFDSRILILSEHGRKCAALNLCRKCVKYENVSCGLKNTFLIIIPALIIIAAMPLCADWHNNSYNTMIVDTFYNYSHPLVYQQFEKLYCPIVAMVFLTASLVILIFKKNDPLPPDKIFFAAGSGPLGFGMFRTILDGIYNQNMVWFNFWEETTELRFIAGVCFVLWTFRRGLFEKAELQTVVKGNNSENRSGNIS
;
A
#
# COMPACT_ATOMS: atom_id res chain seq x y z
N MET A 1 25.22 34.34 6.65
CA MET A 1 25.51 32.92 6.97
C MET A 1 24.53 32.33 7.98
N ILE A 2 24.25 32.98 9.11
CA ILE A 2 23.37 32.47 10.18
C ILE A 2 21.92 32.21 9.72
N THR A 3 21.31 33.14 8.98
CA THR A 3 19.94 33.00 8.45
C THR A 3 19.78 31.91 7.38
N ALA A 4 20.82 31.64 6.59
CA ALA A 4 20.82 30.54 5.62
C ALA A 4 20.93 29.17 6.31
N ASN A 5 21.68 29.10 7.42
CA ASN A 5 21.84 27.87 8.20
C ASN A 5 20.53 27.47 8.90
N ILE A 6 19.85 28.45 9.53
CA ILE A 6 18.53 28.27 10.17
C ILE A 6 17.45 27.84 9.15
N LYS A 7 17.47 28.41 7.94
CA LYS A 7 16.51 28.06 6.87
C LYS A 7 16.72 26.62 6.36
N THR A 8 17.97 26.13 6.37
CA THR A 8 18.32 24.78 5.93
C THR A 8 17.97 23.73 7.00
N GLU A 9 18.20 24.03 8.29
CA GLU A 9 17.78 23.19 9.41
C GLU A 9 16.25 23.02 9.48
N ASN A 10 15.48 24.10 9.30
CA ASN A 10 14.02 24.02 9.31
C ASN A 10 13.46 23.16 8.16
N ARG A 11 14.07 23.20 6.97
CA ARG A 11 13.66 22.34 5.85
C ARG A 11 14.01 20.87 6.09
N LEU A 12 15.16 20.59 6.69
CA LEU A 12 15.54 19.23 7.07
C LEU A 12 14.61 18.66 8.16
N LEU A 13 14.21 19.48 9.12
CA LEU A 13 13.26 19.11 10.16
C LEU A 13 11.86 18.81 9.56
N GLN A 14 11.40 19.65 8.64
CA GLN A 14 10.16 19.42 7.89
C GLN A 14 10.20 18.12 7.08
N PHE A 15 11.33 17.84 6.43
CA PHE A 15 11.55 16.60 5.71
C PHE A 15 11.48 15.39 6.66
N LYS A 16 12.19 15.42 7.79
CA LYS A 16 12.15 14.36 8.81
C LYS A 16 10.74 14.16 9.37
N PHE A 17 10.00 15.24 9.58
CA PHE A 17 8.62 15.19 10.07
C PHE A 17 7.69 14.55 9.03
N LEU A 18 7.79 14.92 7.74
CA LEU A 18 7.04 14.28 6.66
C LEU A 18 7.28 12.75 6.63
N VAL A 19 8.56 12.35 6.63
CA VAL A 19 8.96 10.93 6.68
C VAL A 19 8.31 10.25 7.88
N ALA A 20 8.47 10.80 9.08
CA ALA A 20 7.92 10.23 10.30
C ALA A 20 6.39 10.14 10.26
N THR A 21 5.69 11.17 9.78
CA THR A 21 4.23 11.19 9.70
C THR A 21 3.71 10.12 8.75
N ILE A 22 4.28 9.98 7.55
CA ILE A 22 3.84 8.95 6.60
C ILE A 22 4.26 7.56 7.08
N ILE A 23 5.44 7.38 7.67
CA ILE A 23 5.84 6.08 8.23
C ILE A 23 4.96 5.70 9.43
N ILE A 24 4.58 6.62 10.29
CA ILE A 24 3.73 6.29 11.44
C ILE A 24 2.32 5.97 10.95
N ALA A 25 1.69 6.88 10.19
CA ALA A 25 0.29 6.73 9.79
C ALA A 25 0.09 5.78 8.60
N GLY A 26 1.02 5.68 7.66
CA GLY A 26 0.96 4.73 6.55
C GLY A 26 1.60 3.38 6.88
N GLY A 27 2.58 3.37 7.81
CA GLY A 27 3.47 2.25 8.16
C GLY A 27 3.12 1.54 9.48
N ILE A 28 3.37 2.20 10.60
CA ILE A 28 3.30 1.56 11.91
C ILE A 28 1.85 1.34 12.35
N THR A 29 0.97 2.33 12.18
CA THR A 29 -0.42 2.26 12.61
C THR A 29 -1.21 1.12 11.96
N PRO A 30 -1.24 0.93 10.63
CA PRO A 30 -1.98 -0.17 10.04
C PRO A 30 -1.33 -1.52 10.33
N LEU A 31 0.01 -1.60 10.44
CA LEU A 31 0.69 -2.83 10.85
C LEU A 31 0.35 -3.22 12.30
N VAL A 32 0.32 -2.25 13.22
CA VAL A 32 -0.08 -2.47 14.62
C VAL A 32 -1.56 -2.82 14.70
N LEU A 33 -2.44 -2.11 14.00
CA LEU A 33 -3.87 -2.45 13.93
C LEU A 33 -4.06 -3.85 13.34
N TYR A 34 -3.27 -4.21 12.34
CA TYR A 34 -3.28 -5.55 11.75
C TYR A 34 -2.86 -6.62 12.77
N PHE A 35 -1.77 -6.42 13.52
CA PHE A 35 -1.37 -7.36 14.58
C PHE A 35 -2.32 -7.40 15.78
N LEU A 36 -3.01 -6.30 16.09
CA LEU A 36 -4.01 -6.24 17.17
C LEU A 36 -5.36 -6.84 16.76
N TYR A 37 -5.74 -6.68 15.49
CA TYR A 37 -7.03 -7.12 14.95
C TYR A 37 -6.99 -8.57 14.45
N TYR A 38 -5.92 -8.96 13.77
CA TYR A 38 -5.70 -10.35 13.35
C TYR A 38 -4.93 -11.08 14.44
N ASP A 39 -5.59 -12.02 15.11
CA ASP A 39 -4.96 -12.86 16.10
C ASP A 39 -4.14 -13.96 15.42
N TRP A 40 -2.82 -13.89 15.56
CA TRP A 40 -1.84 -14.80 14.96
C TRP A 40 -1.67 -16.11 15.73
N THR A 41 -2.40 -16.29 16.83
CA THR A 41 -2.17 -17.44 17.70
C THR A 41 -2.51 -18.75 16.98
N ALA A 42 -1.47 -19.55 16.72
CA ALA A 42 -1.49 -20.82 15.99
C ALA A 42 -2.11 -20.77 14.59
N LEU A 43 -1.67 -19.78 13.81
CA LEU A 43 -1.85 -19.76 12.37
C LEU A 43 -1.12 -20.93 11.71
N ILE A 44 -1.75 -21.56 10.72
CA ILE A 44 -1.16 -22.61 9.87
C ILE A 44 -1.38 -22.25 8.40
N THR A 45 -0.41 -22.55 7.54
CA THR A 45 -0.59 -22.34 6.10
C THR A 45 -1.56 -23.37 5.52
N PRO A 46 -2.26 -23.05 4.41
CA PRO A 46 -3.10 -24.03 3.74
C PRO A 46 -2.36 -25.30 3.29
N VAL A 47 -1.09 -25.17 2.87
CA VAL A 47 -0.24 -26.32 2.48
C VAL A 47 -0.01 -27.26 3.67
N GLU A 48 0.43 -26.71 4.81
CA GLU A 48 0.62 -27.47 6.04
C GLU A 48 -0.70 -28.08 6.54
N ALA A 49 -1.80 -27.33 6.46
CA ALA A 49 -3.13 -27.82 6.84
C ALA A 49 -3.56 -29.01 5.96
N LYS A 50 -3.39 -28.92 4.63
CA LYS A 50 -3.64 -30.03 3.70
C LYS A 50 -2.75 -31.23 3.99
N GLN A 51 -1.50 -31.01 4.40
CA GLN A 51 -0.60 -32.09 4.81
C GLN A 51 -1.13 -32.80 6.06
N MET A 52 -1.52 -32.05 7.10
CA MET A 52 -2.10 -32.62 8.31
C MET A 52 -3.37 -33.44 8.03
N LEU A 53 -4.26 -32.94 7.16
CA LEU A 53 -5.48 -33.66 6.78
C LEU A 53 -5.20 -34.99 6.05
N ARG A 54 -4.10 -35.08 5.28
CA ARG A 54 -3.67 -36.33 4.62
C ARG A 54 -3.03 -37.30 5.60
N GLU A 55 -2.34 -36.77 6.61
CA GLU A 55 -1.66 -37.58 7.62
C GLU A 55 -2.63 -38.04 8.72
N ASN A 56 -3.11 -39.29 8.63
CA ASN A 56 -3.99 -39.92 9.63
C ASN A 56 -3.45 -39.85 11.08
N LYS A 57 -2.13 -39.66 11.27
CA LYS A 57 -1.50 -39.55 12.59
C LYS A 57 -1.92 -38.29 13.37
N THR A 58 -2.34 -37.23 12.70
CA THR A 58 -2.62 -35.93 13.33
C THR A 58 -4.05 -35.81 13.86
N ASN A 59 -4.94 -36.76 13.52
CA ASN A 59 -6.38 -36.72 13.76
C ASN A 59 -6.96 -35.31 13.49
N ALA A 60 -6.50 -34.68 12.41
CA ALA A 60 -6.86 -33.32 12.05
C ALA A 60 -8.22 -33.28 11.36
N MET A 61 -8.94 -32.18 11.56
CA MET A 61 -10.24 -31.94 10.96
C MET A 61 -10.34 -30.50 10.50
N LEU A 62 -10.75 -30.30 9.26
CA LEU A 62 -11.07 -28.98 8.73
C LEU A 62 -12.47 -28.59 9.19
N VAL A 63 -12.60 -27.44 9.85
CA VAL A 63 -13.84 -26.95 10.44
C VAL A 63 -14.18 -25.59 9.86
N ASP A 64 -15.28 -25.52 9.11
CA ASP A 64 -15.80 -24.28 8.54
C ASP A 64 -16.71 -23.57 9.56
N VAL A 65 -16.35 -22.35 9.92
CA VAL A 65 -17.05 -21.54 10.94
C VAL A 65 -18.02 -20.52 10.36
N ARG A 66 -18.22 -20.51 9.04
CA ARG A 66 -19.18 -19.62 8.37
C ARG A 66 -20.62 -19.94 8.75
N SER A 67 -21.58 -19.15 8.29
CA SER A 67 -23.00 -19.45 8.49
C SER A 67 -23.39 -20.76 7.79
N SER A 68 -24.46 -21.42 8.25
CA SER A 68 -24.97 -22.64 7.62
C SER A 68 -25.34 -22.40 6.15
N GLU A 69 -25.89 -21.22 5.82
CA GLU A 69 -26.20 -20.82 4.45
C GLU A 69 -24.93 -20.82 3.57
N GLN A 70 -23.85 -20.20 4.05
CA GLN A 70 -22.58 -20.13 3.32
C GLN A 70 -21.92 -21.50 3.16
N PHE A 71 -21.96 -22.33 4.20
CA PHE A 71 -21.44 -23.70 4.15
C PHE A 71 -22.23 -24.55 3.16
N ASN A 72 -23.56 -24.50 3.23
CA ASN A 72 -24.45 -25.28 2.37
C ASN A 72 -24.36 -24.86 0.90
N ALA A 73 -24.15 -23.58 0.63
CA ALA A 73 -23.94 -23.09 -0.74
C ALA A 73 -22.69 -23.72 -1.37
N ALA A 74 -21.54 -23.61 -0.71
CA ALA A 74 -20.30 -24.27 -1.09
C ALA A 74 -19.27 -24.21 0.05
N HIS A 75 -18.64 -25.33 0.39
CA HIS A 75 -17.56 -25.45 1.36
C HIS A 75 -16.44 -26.34 0.82
N ILE A 76 -15.27 -26.39 1.46
CA ILE A 76 -14.18 -27.27 1.03
C ILE A 76 -14.59 -28.73 1.28
N ALA A 77 -14.44 -29.59 0.28
CA ALA A 77 -14.76 -31.01 0.38
C ALA A 77 -14.08 -31.66 1.61
N GLY A 78 -14.87 -32.39 2.39
CA GLY A 78 -14.42 -33.00 3.65
C GLY A 78 -14.39 -32.08 4.88
N ALA A 79 -14.70 -30.78 4.74
CA ALA A 79 -14.85 -29.90 5.89
C ALA A 79 -16.11 -30.23 6.71
N LYS A 80 -16.04 -30.04 8.03
CA LYS A 80 -17.19 -30.11 8.93
C LYS A 80 -17.67 -28.72 9.29
N HIS A 81 -18.99 -28.55 9.39
CA HIS A 81 -19.57 -27.27 9.77
C HIS A 81 -19.68 -27.15 11.28
N TRP A 82 -19.14 -26.06 11.83
CA TRP A 82 -19.39 -25.67 13.21
C TRP A 82 -19.34 -24.14 13.29
N SER A 83 -20.51 -23.52 13.24
CA SER A 83 -20.60 -22.06 13.06
C SER A 83 -19.92 -21.29 14.19
N ALA A 84 -19.38 -20.11 13.85
CA ALA A 84 -18.75 -19.23 14.82
C ALA A 84 -19.67 -18.92 16.00
N ASP A 85 -20.96 -18.68 15.78
CA ASP A 85 -21.93 -18.38 16.83
C ASP A 85 -22.10 -19.54 17.82
N GLN A 86 -22.18 -20.78 17.33
CA GLN A 86 -22.23 -21.97 18.19
C GLN A 86 -20.97 -22.11 19.04
N ILE A 87 -19.80 -21.84 18.46
CA ILE A 87 -18.53 -21.96 19.17
C ILE A 87 -18.39 -20.84 20.22
N MET A 88 -18.73 -19.61 19.87
CA MET A 88 -18.64 -18.46 20.77
C MET A 88 -19.66 -18.54 21.93
N ALA A 89 -20.72 -19.34 21.80
CA ALA A 89 -21.66 -19.63 22.89
C ALA A 89 -21.05 -20.55 23.97
N LEU A 90 -20.00 -21.31 23.65
CA LEU A 90 -19.36 -22.19 24.63
C LEU A 90 -18.69 -21.40 25.76
N ARG A 91 -18.68 -22.00 26.95
CA ARG A 91 -18.07 -21.47 28.17
C ARG A 91 -17.02 -22.41 28.76
N ALA A 92 -17.05 -23.69 28.40
CA ALA A 92 -16.12 -24.70 28.91
C ALA A 92 -15.88 -25.79 27.87
N LYS A 93 -14.71 -26.45 27.93
CA LYS A 93 -14.31 -27.51 27.00
C LYS A 93 -15.26 -28.71 26.96
N GLU A 94 -15.95 -29.00 28.06
CA GLU A 94 -16.88 -30.13 28.20
C GLU A 94 -18.11 -29.99 27.30
N GLN A 95 -18.44 -28.75 26.90
CA GLN A 95 -19.58 -28.43 26.04
C GLN A 95 -19.31 -28.69 24.55
N ILE A 96 -18.09 -29.04 24.18
CA ILE A 96 -17.73 -29.30 22.78
C ILE A 96 -18.44 -30.57 22.29
N PRO A 97 -19.05 -30.57 21.09
CA PRO A 97 -19.63 -31.77 20.52
C PRO A 97 -18.60 -32.89 20.37
N GLU A 98 -19.03 -34.13 20.59
CA GLU A 98 -18.14 -35.30 20.58
C GLU A 98 -17.33 -35.43 19.29
N GLU A 99 -17.92 -35.09 18.14
CA GLU A 99 -17.27 -35.17 16.83
C GLU A 99 -16.00 -34.29 16.68
N PHE A 100 -15.88 -33.23 17.50
CA PHE A 100 -14.75 -32.28 17.49
C PHE A 100 -13.77 -32.50 18.66
N ARG A 101 -14.10 -33.38 19.63
CA ARG A 101 -13.23 -33.65 20.78
C ARG A 101 -12.00 -34.46 20.36
N ASN A 102 -10.87 -34.20 21.03
CA ASN A 102 -9.61 -34.94 20.83
C ASN A 102 -9.07 -34.91 19.39
N LYS A 103 -9.45 -33.88 18.61
CA LYS A 103 -8.98 -33.64 17.24
C LYS A 103 -8.11 -32.41 17.17
N THR A 104 -7.28 -32.34 16.14
CA THR A 104 -6.64 -31.08 15.76
C THR A 104 -7.60 -30.29 14.87
N LEU A 105 -8.22 -29.24 15.41
CA LEU A 105 -9.22 -28.45 14.70
C LEU A 105 -8.55 -27.37 13.85
N LEU A 106 -8.64 -27.53 12.53
CA LEU A 106 -8.16 -26.57 11.54
C LEU A 106 -9.34 -25.67 11.16
N MET A 107 -9.42 -24.50 11.78
CA MET A 107 -10.54 -23.57 11.64
C MET A 107 -10.39 -22.77 10.37
N ILE A 108 -11.45 -22.70 9.57
CA ILE A 108 -11.48 -21.93 8.34
C ILE A 108 -12.75 -21.09 8.24
N CYS A 109 -12.64 -19.89 7.68
CA CYS A 109 -13.78 -19.08 7.26
C CYS A 109 -13.47 -18.48 5.88
N LYS A 110 -14.21 -17.44 5.46
CA LYS A 110 -13.98 -16.81 4.14
C LYS A 110 -12.54 -16.32 3.96
N VAL A 111 -11.99 -15.63 4.96
CA VAL A 111 -10.66 -14.96 4.88
C VAL A 111 -9.75 -15.16 6.11
N GLY A 112 -10.18 -15.98 7.08
CA GLY A 112 -9.38 -16.31 8.27
C GLY A 112 -9.59 -15.41 9.51
N VAL A 113 -10.36 -14.31 9.41
CA VAL A 113 -10.67 -13.41 10.55
C VAL A 113 -11.50 -14.13 11.61
N SER A 114 -12.74 -14.50 11.28
CA SER A 114 -13.66 -15.15 12.22
C SER A 114 -13.10 -16.48 12.73
N ALA A 115 -12.42 -17.24 11.88
CA ALA A 115 -11.75 -18.48 12.27
C ALA A 115 -10.65 -18.24 13.32
N GLY A 116 -9.89 -17.14 13.21
CA GLY A 116 -8.92 -16.73 14.23
C GLY A 116 -9.58 -16.37 15.57
N THR A 117 -10.64 -15.57 15.55
CA THR A 117 -11.42 -15.22 16.76
C THR A 117 -11.95 -16.46 17.47
N VAL A 118 -12.54 -17.38 16.71
CA VAL A 118 -13.10 -18.63 17.20
C VAL A 118 -11.99 -19.54 17.75
N ALA A 119 -10.85 -19.65 17.06
CA ALA A 119 -9.71 -20.44 17.52
C ALA A 119 -9.15 -19.93 18.85
N LYS A 120 -9.08 -18.60 19.03
CA LYS A 120 -8.70 -17.97 20.30
C LYS A 120 -9.67 -18.31 21.41
N HIS A 121 -10.97 -18.21 21.15
CA HIS A 121 -12.01 -18.55 22.13
C HIS A 121 -11.89 -20.01 22.60
N LEU A 122 -11.74 -20.94 21.66
CA LEU A 122 -11.54 -22.37 21.95
C LEU A 122 -10.31 -22.62 22.81
N LYS A 123 -9.18 -21.97 22.52
CA LYS A 123 -7.99 -22.03 23.38
C LYS A 123 -8.24 -21.45 24.77
N GLY A 124 -8.96 -20.33 24.85
CA GLY A 124 -9.33 -19.69 26.11
C GLY A 124 -10.16 -20.58 27.04
N ILE A 125 -11.00 -21.46 26.47
CA ILE A 125 -11.78 -22.46 27.23
C ILE A 125 -11.04 -23.80 27.41
N GLY A 126 -9.76 -23.89 27.05
CA GLY A 126 -8.88 -25.03 27.34
C GLY A 126 -8.65 -26.01 26.18
N ILE A 127 -8.90 -25.63 24.92
CA ILE A 127 -8.60 -26.48 23.75
C ILE A 127 -7.28 -26.08 23.12
N GLU A 128 -6.26 -26.92 23.31
CA GLU A 128 -4.89 -26.60 22.88
C GLU A 128 -4.67 -26.84 21.37
N ASN A 129 -5.33 -27.85 20.81
CA ASN A 129 -5.13 -28.32 19.43
C ASN A 129 -6.07 -27.62 18.44
N VAL A 130 -6.08 -26.29 18.46
CA VAL A 130 -6.80 -25.47 17.47
C VAL A 130 -5.82 -24.62 16.67
N ARG A 131 -6.02 -24.59 15.35
CA ARG A 131 -5.23 -23.83 14.39
C ARG A 131 -6.14 -22.99 13.50
N ASN A 132 -5.72 -21.79 13.13
CA ASN A 132 -6.41 -20.94 12.16
C ASN A 132 -5.76 -21.11 10.78
N VAL A 133 -6.54 -21.46 9.76
CA VAL A 133 -6.03 -21.57 8.39
C VAL A 133 -5.84 -20.17 7.80
N ARG A 134 -4.59 -19.83 7.47
CA ARG A 134 -4.22 -18.53 6.91
C ARG A 134 -4.96 -18.23 5.61
N GLY A 135 -5.51 -17.03 5.51
CA GLY A 135 -6.23 -16.56 4.33
C GLY A 135 -7.61 -17.20 4.14
N GLY A 136 -8.05 -18.05 5.08
CA GLY A 136 -9.34 -18.74 4.98
C GLY A 136 -9.45 -19.55 3.69
N MET A 137 -10.67 -19.61 3.14
CA MET A 137 -10.94 -20.31 1.88
C MET A 137 -10.20 -19.68 0.70
N GLN A 138 -10.04 -18.36 0.64
CA GLN A 138 -9.27 -17.73 -0.45
C GLN A 138 -7.82 -18.23 -0.49
N GLY A 139 -7.15 -18.25 0.67
CA GLY A 139 -5.79 -18.80 0.79
C GLY A 139 -5.75 -20.30 0.48
N TRP A 140 -6.80 -21.04 0.84
CA TRP A 140 -6.92 -22.46 0.50
C TRP A 140 -6.94 -22.70 -1.01
N LEU A 141 -7.74 -21.92 -1.75
CA LEU A 141 -7.84 -22.01 -3.20
C LEU A 141 -6.47 -21.78 -3.85
N GLY A 142 -5.77 -20.74 -3.43
CA GLY A 142 -4.46 -20.37 -3.98
C GLY A 142 -3.31 -21.32 -3.63
N SER A 143 -3.51 -22.23 -2.68
CA SER A 143 -2.53 -23.28 -2.34
C SER A 143 -2.71 -24.59 -3.13
N SER A 144 -3.48 -24.56 -4.21
CA SER A 144 -3.65 -25.70 -5.09
C SER A 144 -2.48 -25.73 -6.08
N ASP A 145 -1.90 -26.90 -6.32
CA ASP A 145 -0.71 -27.02 -7.19
C ASP A 145 -1.07 -27.48 -8.61
N THR A 146 -2.34 -27.84 -8.87
CA THR A 146 -2.81 -28.40 -10.13
C THR A 146 -4.24 -27.97 -10.45
N ALA A 147 -4.60 -27.98 -11.74
CA ALA A 147 -5.94 -27.64 -12.21
C ALA A 147 -7.03 -28.64 -11.78
N ASP A 148 -6.68 -29.93 -11.71
CA ASP A 148 -7.61 -30.98 -11.29
C ASP A 148 -7.75 -31.10 -9.75
N GLY A 149 -6.81 -30.47 -9.02
CA GLY A 149 -6.79 -30.40 -7.57
C GLY A 149 -6.50 -31.73 -6.86
N GLY A 150 -6.06 -31.66 -5.60
CA GLY A 150 -6.04 -32.80 -4.69
C GLY A 150 -7.41 -33.14 -4.10
N ALA A 151 -7.46 -34.16 -3.24
CA ALA A 151 -8.69 -34.60 -2.57
C ALA A 151 -9.40 -33.49 -1.75
N PHE A 152 -8.66 -32.47 -1.31
CA PHE A 152 -9.17 -31.32 -0.55
C PHE A 152 -9.25 -30.03 -1.37
N ASP A 153 -9.12 -30.11 -2.71
CA ASP A 153 -9.10 -28.95 -3.61
C ASP A 153 -10.38 -28.85 -4.45
N LYS A 154 -11.51 -29.17 -3.81
CA LYS A 154 -12.84 -29.15 -4.41
C LYS A 154 -13.81 -28.45 -3.48
N PHE A 155 -14.81 -27.80 -4.06
CA PHE A 155 -15.98 -27.39 -3.31
C PHE A 155 -17.01 -28.50 -3.27
N GLU A 156 -17.68 -28.64 -2.14
CA GLU A 156 -18.81 -29.53 -1.92
C GLU A 156 -20.02 -28.67 -1.52
N SER A 157 -21.20 -29.00 -2.06
CA SER A 157 -22.48 -28.39 -1.68
C SER A 157 -23.24 -29.30 -0.71
N ALA A 158 -24.30 -28.79 -0.08
CA ALA A 158 -25.09 -29.55 0.90
C ALA A 158 -25.71 -30.85 0.32
N ASP A 159 -25.90 -30.94 -0.99
CA ASP A 159 -26.40 -32.13 -1.68
C ASP A 159 -25.30 -33.14 -2.06
N GLY A 160 -24.06 -32.91 -1.63
CA GLY A 160 -22.91 -33.77 -1.90
C GLY A 160 -22.32 -33.59 -3.31
N ARG A 161 -22.81 -32.64 -4.12
CA ARG A 161 -22.19 -32.33 -5.41
C ARG A 161 -20.85 -31.66 -5.18
N GLN A 162 -19.82 -32.21 -5.81
CA GLN A 162 -18.48 -31.64 -5.83
C GLN A 162 -18.23 -30.85 -7.12
N SER A 163 -17.56 -29.71 -7.00
CA SER A 163 -17.10 -28.88 -8.10
C SER A 163 -15.63 -28.52 -7.91
N LEU A 164 -14.90 -28.37 -9.01
CA LEU A 164 -13.53 -27.88 -8.97
C LEU A 164 -13.49 -26.43 -8.49
N PHE A 165 -12.33 -26.00 -7.97
CA PHE A 165 -12.12 -24.60 -7.67
C PHE A 165 -12.25 -23.72 -8.92
N PRO A 166 -12.64 -22.44 -8.75
CA PRO A 166 -12.80 -21.52 -9.87
C PRO A 166 -11.52 -21.47 -10.70
N PHE A 167 -11.65 -21.82 -11.97
CA PHE A 167 -10.57 -21.80 -12.93
C PHE A 167 -10.96 -20.90 -14.10
N HIS A 168 -10.12 -19.91 -14.40
CA HIS A 168 -10.27 -19.03 -15.54
C HIS A 168 -9.17 -19.34 -16.54
N GLN A 169 -9.53 -19.88 -17.70
CA GLN A 169 -8.56 -20.13 -18.76
C GLN A 169 -8.22 -18.81 -19.46
N SER A 170 -7.13 -18.18 -19.04
CA SER A 170 -6.64 -16.95 -19.67
C SER A 170 -6.26 -17.21 -21.14
N PRO A 171 -6.81 -16.45 -22.11
CA PRO A 171 -6.39 -16.51 -23.51
C PRO A 171 -4.90 -16.22 -23.66
N LEU A 172 -4.28 -16.69 -24.75
CA LEU A 172 -2.84 -16.48 -25.01
C LEU A 172 -2.42 -15.01 -24.89
N PHE A 173 -3.28 -14.09 -25.35
CA PHE A 173 -3.02 -12.66 -25.24
C PHE A 173 -2.92 -12.19 -23.78
N GLU A 174 -3.81 -12.64 -22.91
CA GLU A 174 -3.76 -12.32 -21.48
C GLU A 174 -2.53 -12.93 -20.80
N GLN A 175 -2.17 -14.16 -21.16
CA GLN A 175 -0.95 -14.79 -20.66
C GLN A 175 0.30 -14.00 -21.07
N LEU A 176 0.37 -13.53 -22.32
CA LEU A 176 1.45 -12.66 -22.79
C LEU A 176 1.48 -11.34 -22.02
N LEU A 177 0.32 -10.72 -21.76
CA LEU A 177 0.24 -9.50 -20.96
C LEU A 177 0.73 -9.72 -19.53
N ALA A 178 0.38 -10.84 -18.89
CA ALA A 178 0.86 -11.19 -17.55
C ALA A 178 2.40 -11.29 -17.52
N VAL A 179 2.99 -12.00 -18.50
CA VAL A 179 4.45 -12.14 -18.62
C VAL A 179 5.14 -10.81 -18.90
N VAL A 180 4.62 -10.02 -19.85
CA VAL A 180 5.17 -8.70 -20.18
C VAL A 180 5.08 -7.76 -18.98
N SER A 181 4.01 -7.82 -18.21
CA SER A 181 3.83 -7.00 -17.01
C SER A 181 4.87 -7.35 -15.95
N GLY A 182 4.95 -8.63 -15.56
CA GLY A 182 5.83 -9.08 -14.48
C GLY A 182 7.32 -9.01 -14.81
N PHE A 183 7.71 -9.34 -16.04
CA PHE A 183 9.14 -9.45 -16.41
C PHE A 183 9.65 -8.33 -17.30
N GLY A 184 8.78 -7.63 -18.02
CA GLY A 184 9.15 -6.52 -18.90
C GLY A 184 8.92 -5.16 -18.23
N ILE A 185 7.66 -4.83 -17.98
CA ILE A 185 7.23 -3.53 -17.46
C ILE A 185 7.80 -3.29 -16.06
N LYS A 186 7.59 -4.23 -15.13
CA LYS A 186 8.09 -4.14 -13.75
C LYS A 186 9.59 -3.97 -13.69
N ALA A 187 10.34 -4.89 -14.29
CA ALA A 187 11.80 -4.83 -14.34
C ALA A 187 12.31 -3.48 -14.91
N THR A 188 11.64 -2.95 -15.95
CA THR A 188 12.02 -1.68 -16.58
C THR A 188 11.86 -0.50 -15.63
N TYR A 189 10.68 -0.30 -15.03
CA TYR A 189 10.49 0.85 -14.16
C TYR A 189 11.27 0.71 -12.85
N THR A 190 11.52 -0.51 -12.36
CA THR A 190 12.29 -0.73 -11.13
C THR A 190 13.76 -0.36 -11.36
N LEU A 191 14.30 -0.71 -12.52
CA LEU A 191 15.66 -0.29 -12.89
C LEU A 191 15.74 1.23 -13.09
N LEU A 192 14.76 1.81 -13.78
CA LEU A 192 14.72 3.26 -14.02
C LEU A 192 14.61 4.05 -12.71
N SER A 193 13.76 3.64 -11.77
CA SER A 193 13.62 4.32 -10.47
C SER A 193 14.94 4.30 -9.68
N LEU A 194 15.67 3.18 -9.70
CA LEU A 194 17.01 3.09 -9.12
C LEU A 194 18.02 4.02 -9.80
N ILE A 195 18.05 4.05 -11.14
CA ILE A 195 18.93 4.95 -11.90
C ILE A 195 18.64 6.40 -11.53
N ILE A 196 17.36 6.80 -11.46
CA ILE A 196 16.98 8.16 -11.06
C ILE A 196 17.46 8.45 -9.63
N ALA A 197 17.28 7.52 -8.69
CA ALA A 197 17.74 7.70 -7.32
C ALA A 197 19.27 7.91 -7.25
N ILE A 198 20.05 7.18 -8.07
CA ILE A 198 21.50 7.33 -8.19
C ILE A 198 21.87 8.68 -8.81
N VAL A 199 21.21 9.09 -9.90
CA VAL A 199 21.45 10.40 -10.54
C VAL A 199 21.17 11.54 -9.57
N LEU A 200 20.11 11.44 -8.78
CA LEU A 200 19.74 12.44 -7.78
C LEU A 200 20.55 12.34 -6.48
N TRP A 201 21.45 11.36 -6.33
CA TRP A 201 22.13 11.06 -5.07
C TRP A 201 22.92 12.24 -4.51
N ARG A 202 23.56 13.03 -5.37
CA ARG A 202 24.34 14.22 -4.97
C ARG A 202 23.52 15.51 -4.88
N SER A 203 22.24 15.47 -5.24
CA SER A 203 21.38 16.67 -5.22
C SER A 203 21.03 17.04 -3.78
N THR A 204 21.30 18.29 -3.40
CA THR A 204 21.04 18.82 -2.06
C THR A 204 19.82 19.73 -1.98
N SER A 205 19.20 20.09 -3.12
CA SER A 205 17.98 20.89 -3.14
C SER A 205 16.81 20.08 -2.59
N SER A 206 15.93 20.72 -1.81
CA SER A 206 14.86 20.04 -1.07
C SER A 206 13.88 19.28 -1.96
N ASP A 207 13.57 19.82 -3.14
CA ASP A 207 12.71 19.21 -4.15
C ASP A 207 13.33 17.94 -4.76
N LEU A 208 14.58 18.01 -5.22
CA LEU A 208 15.30 16.87 -5.81
C LEU A 208 15.66 15.81 -4.75
N ALA A 209 15.93 16.23 -3.51
CA ALA A 209 16.13 15.31 -2.40
C ALA A 209 14.84 14.55 -2.08
N ALA A 210 13.69 15.22 -2.06
CA ALA A 210 12.39 14.56 -1.88
C ALA A 210 12.08 13.60 -3.03
N LEU A 211 12.34 14.02 -4.28
CA LEU A 211 12.17 13.16 -5.45
C LEU A 211 13.08 11.92 -5.39
N ARG A 212 14.34 12.07 -4.96
CA ARG A 212 15.25 10.94 -4.72
C ARG A 212 14.65 9.95 -3.74
N TRP A 213 14.15 10.43 -2.60
CA TRP A 213 13.53 9.56 -1.60
C TRP A 213 12.27 8.89 -2.12
N ALA A 214 11.46 9.58 -2.93
CA ALA A 214 10.32 8.96 -3.60
C ALA A 214 10.74 7.76 -4.45
N MET A 215 11.79 7.91 -5.26
CA MET A 215 12.31 6.83 -6.11
C MET A 215 12.90 5.68 -5.30
N ILE A 216 13.54 5.96 -4.16
CA ILE A 216 14.04 4.93 -3.24
C ILE A 216 12.87 4.14 -2.65
N PHE A 217 11.81 4.79 -2.17
CA PHE A 217 10.65 4.10 -1.60
C PHE A 217 9.90 3.30 -2.65
N PHE A 218 9.74 3.86 -3.86
CA PHE A 218 9.20 3.15 -5.01
C PHE A 218 10.02 1.89 -5.30
N PHE A 219 11.34 2.01 -5.47
CA PHE A 219 12.22 0.87 -5.70
C PHE A 219 12.12 -0.21 -4.61
N ILE A 220 12.13 0.19 -3.34
CA ILE A 220 12.00 -0.74 -2.20
C ILE A 220 10.64 -1.45 -2.25
N GLY A 221 9.56 -0.71 -2.48
CA GLY A 221 8.21 -1.28 -2.57
C GLY A 221 8.09 -2.33 -3.67
N GLU A 222 8.62 -2.03 -4.85
CA GLU A 222 8.57 -2.94 -6.00
C GLU A 222 9.42 -4.19 -5.82
N ASN A 223 10.57 -4.06 -5.17
CA ASN A 223 11.36 -5.23 -4.80
C ASN A 223 10.66 -6.07 -3.73
N CYS A 224 9.90 -5.46 -2.81
CA CYS A 224 9.09 -6.22 -1.86
C CYS A 224 7.99 -7.02 -2.57
N CYS A 225 7.33 -6.44 -3.57
CA CYS A 225 6.37 -7.15 -4.43
C CYS A 225 7.05 -8.34 -5.15
N ALA A 226 8.21 -8.10 -5.80
CA ALA A 226 8.95 -9.16 -6.48
C ALA A 226 9.41 -10.28 -5.54
N ILE A 227 9.84 -9.95 -4.31
CA ILE A 227 10.19 -10.95 -3.29
C ILE A 227 8.96 -11.74 -2.84
N ASN A 228 7.81 -11.08 -2.65
CA ASN A 228 6.57 -11.75 -2.31
C ASN A 228 6.20 -12.81 -3.36
N TYR A 229 6.29 -12.43 -4.64
CA TYR A 229 6.03 -13.31 -5.77
C TYR A 229 7.02 -14.47 -5.86
N LEU A 230 8.32 -14.19 -5.89
CA LEU A 230 9.36 -15.19 -6.16
C LEU A 230 9.64 -16.14 -4.98
N VAL A 231 9.55 -15.65 -3.74
CA VAL A 231 9.93 -16.41 -2.54
C VAL A 231 8.71 -16.94 -1.77
N PHE A 232 7.61 -16.18 -1.77
CA PHE A 232 6.43 -16.50 -0.96
C PHE A 232 5.18 -16.84 -1.78
N HIS A 233 5.28 -16.89 -3.11
CA HIS A 233 4.17 -17.19 -4.01
C HIS A 233 2.93 -16.30 -3.75
N ASP A 234 3.16 -15.01 -3.51
CA ASP A 234 2.15 -13.99 -3.16
C ASP A 234 1.37 -14.25 -1.85
N GLN A 235 1.85 -15.17 -1.01
CA GLN A 235 1.19 -15.52 0.24
C GLN A 235 1.66 -14.70 1.45
N SER A 236 2.65 -13.80 1.29
CA SER A 236 3.18 -13.02 2.41
C SER A 236 2.54 -11.65 2.52
N TYR A 237 1.61 -11.54 3.47
CA TYR A 237 0.98 -10.26 3.83
C TYR A 237 1.99 -9.19 4.25
N PHE A 238 3.13 -9.58 4.83
CA PHE A 238 4.16 -8.64 5.26
C PHE A 238 4.86 -7.97 4.07
N PHE A 239 5.25 -8.74 3.05
CA PHE A 239 5.91 -8.15 1.88
C PHE A 239 4.94 -7.33 1.03
N GLU A 240 3.69 -7.77 0.92
CA GLU A 240 2.64 -6.97 0.28
C GLU A 240 2.41 -5.64 1.00
N TYR A 241 2.41 -5.69 2.33
CA TYR A 241 2.29 -4.50 3.16
C TYR A 241 3.46 -3.52 2.93
N LEU A 242 4.69 -4.02 2.82
CA LEU A 242 5.86 -3.20 2.51
C LEU A 242 5.82 -2.62 1.09
N HIS A 243 5.31 -3.39 0.11
CA HIS A 243 5.04 -2.89 -1.24
C HIS A 243 4.07 -1.70 -1.20
N SER A 244 2.90 -1.88 -0.59
CA SER A 244 1.90 -0.82 -0.40
C SER A 244 2.47 0.41 0.30
N LEU A 245 3.23 0.23 1.38
CA LEU A 245 3.88 1.33 2.10
C LEU A 245 4.89 2.08 1.23
N GLY A 246 5.67 1.37 0.41
CA GLY A 246 6.60 1.95 -0.56
C GLY A 246 5.88 2.86 -1.55
N MET A 247 4.73 2.44 -2.05
CA MET A 247 3.89 3.21 -2.98
C MET A 247 3.29 4.46 -2.34
N LEU A 248 2.73 4.33 -1.13
CA LEU A 248 2.21 5.46 -0.34
C LEU A 248 3.29 6.52 -0.11
N LEU A 249 4.48 6.08 0.32
CA LEU A 249 5.62 6.97 0.54
C LEU A 249 6.05 7.61 -0.77
N SER A 250 6.24 6.84 -1.84
CA SER A 250 6.64 7.37 -3.14
C SER A 250 5.71 8.49 -3.61
N PHE A 251 4.39 8.25 -3.64
CA PHE A 251 3.42 9.26 -4.08
C PHE A 251 3.39 10.50 -3.17
N GLY A 252 3.53 10.31 -1.85
CA GLY A 252 3.65 11.43 -0.92
C GLY A 252 4.91 12.27 -1.17
N PHE A 253 6.07 11.64 -1.33
CA PHE A 253 7.33 12.33 -1.58
C PHE A 253 7.39 12.99 -2.96
N VAL A 254 6.82 12.38 -4.01
CA VAL A 254 6.68 13.03 -5.32
C VAL A 254 5.78 14.25 -5.23
N THR A 255 4.63 14.14 -4.54
CA THR A 255 3.75 15.29 -4.33
C THR A 255 4.50 16.41 -3.63
N TYR A 256 5.21 16.11 -2.54
CA TYR A 256 6.03 17.11 -1.85
C TYR A 256 7.11 17.71 -2.76
N ALA A 257 7.82 16.89 -3.55
CA ALA A 257 8.85 17.33 -4.48
C ALA A 257 8.30 18.31 -5.52
N VAL A 258 7.12 18.03 -6.08
CA VAL A 258 6.44 18.93 -7.02
C VAL A 258 6.09 20.24 -6.34
N PHE A 259 5.45 20.21 -5.18
CA PHE A 259 5.08 21.43 -4.45
C PHE A 259 6.30 22.28 -4.06
N GLU A 260 7.36 21.64 -3.57
CA GLU A 260 8.59 22.33 -3.19
C GLU A 260 9.33 22.87 -4.42
N GLY A 261 9.31 22.15 -5.55
CA GLY A 261 9.85 22.64 -6.83
C GLY A 261 9.08 23.85 -7.34
N PHE A 262 7.75 23.80 -7.33
CA PHE A 262 6.87 24.92 -7.71
C PHE A 262 7.12 26.14 -6.83
N ASP A 263 7.21 25.98 -5.52
CA ASP A 263 7.47 27.09 -4.62
C ASP A 263 8.90 27.62 -4.75
N SER A 264 9.92 26.77 -4.70
CA SER A 264 11.31 27.23 -4.67
C SER A 264 11.85 27.72 -6.01
N ARG A 265 11.32 27.21 -7.14
CA ARG A 265 11.85 27.51 -8.48
C ARG A 265 10.95 28.38 -9.34
N ILE A 266 9.62 28.25 -9.22
CA ILE A 266 8.67 28.93 -10.10
C ILE A 266 8.05 30.13 -9.39
N LEU A 267 7.34 29.90 -8.30
CA LEU A 267 6.53 30.92 -7.63
C LEU A 267 7.36 31.80 -6.70
N ILE A 268 8.38 31.23 -6.06
CA ILE A 268 9.22 31.87 -5.06
C ILE A 268 8.35 32.47 -3.94
N LEU A 269 7.42 31.69 -3.38
CA LEU A 269 6.48 32.18 -2.35
C LEU A 269 7.13 32.18 -0.96
N SER A 270 7.90 31.15 -0.60
CA SER A 270 8.51 31.04 0.73
C SER A 270 9.79 31.86 0.95
N GLU A 271 10.31 32.54 -0.08
CA GLU A 271 11.51 33.39 0.07
C GLU A 271 11.14 34.86 0.26
N HIS A 272 11.20 35.38 1.48
CA HIS A 272 10.82 36.77 1.79
C HIS A 272 11.59 37.84 0.98
N GLY A 273 12.85 37.58 0.61
CA GLY A 273 13.70 38.53 -0.10
C GLY A 273 13.49 38.60 -1.62
N ARG A 274 12.59 37.80 -2.21
CA ARG A 274 12.38 37.75 -3.68
C ARG A 274 10.93 37.96 -4.07
N LYS A 275 10.73 38.63 -5.22
CA LYS A 275 9.41 38.86 -5.82
C LYS A 275 8.76 37.54 -6.21
N CYS A 276 7.51 37.36 -5.76
CA CYS A 276 6.68 36.23 -6.13
C CYS A 276 6.32 36.33 -7.62
N ALA A 277 6.53 35.25 -8.39
CA ALA A 277 6.27 35.25 -9.83
C ALA A 277 4.76 35.36 -10.15
N ALA A 278 3.89 34.92 -9.24
CA ALA A 278 2.44 35.02 -9.40
C ALA A 278 1.88 36.43 -9.12
N LEU A 279 2.71 37.44 -8.82
CA LEU A 279 2.23 38.78 -8.48
C LEU A 279 1.38 39.40 -9.60
N ASN A 280 1.74 39.19 -10.86
CA ASN A 280 0.96 39.69 -12.00
C ASN A 280 -0.44 39.06 -12.09
N LEU A 281 -0.57 37.81 -11.66
CA LEU A 281 -1.85 37.09 -11.63
C LEU A 281 -2.68 37.50 -10.41
N CYS A 282 -2.06 37.56 -9.22
CA CYS A 282 -2.76 37.88 -7.98
C CYS A 282 -3.01 39.38 -7.79
N ARG A 283 -2.31 40.25 -8.53
CA ARG A 283 -2.22 41.72 -8.40
C ARG A 283 -1.66 42.22 -7.07
N LYS A 284 -2.00 41.58 -5.95
CA LYS A 284 -1.52 41.86 -4.60
C LYS A 284 -0.92 40.60 -3.98
N CYS A 285 0.04 40.74 -3.07
CA CYS A 285 0.71 39.60 -2.45
C CYS A 285 0.90 39.81 -0.95
N VAL A 286 0.67 38.73 -0.19
CA VAL A 286 0.86 38.66 1.27
C VAL A 286 2.25 39.09 1.74
N LYS A 287 3.27 39.05 0.86
CA LYS A 287 4.62 39.50 1.17
C LYS A 287 4.75 41.01 1.34
N TYR A 288 3.90 41.78 0.66
CA TYR A 288 4.03 43.24 0.52
C TYR A 288 2.84 43.97 1.14
N GLU A 289 1.68 43.33 1.13
CA GLU A 289 0.42 43.88 1.62
C GLU A 289 -0.26 42.88 2.55
N ASN A 290 -1.06 43.39 3.48
CA ASN A 290 -1.88 42.56 4.38
C ASN A 290 -3.12 42.02 3.64
N VAL A 291 -2.90 41.11 2.68
CA VAL A 291 -3.92 40.45 1.87
C VAL A 291 -3.77 38.93 1.91
N SER A 292 -4.86 38.20 1.69
CA SER A 292 -4.78 36.73 1.57
C SER A 292 -4.10 36.33 0.25
N CYS A 293 -3.28 35.28 0.31
CA CYS A 293 -2.62 34.74 -0.87
C CYS A 293 -3.66 34.07 -1.80
N GLY A 294 -3.68 34.42 -3.08
CA GLY A 294 -4.60 33.82 -4.06
C GLY A 294 -4.43 32.30 -4.20
N LEU A 295 -3.18 31.82 -4.24
CA LEU A 295 -2.88 30.39 -4.30
C LEU A 295 -3.43 29.64 -3.08
N LYS A 296 -3.30 30.23 -1.89
CA LYS A 296 -3.89 29.68 -0.66
C LYS A 296 -5.42 29.57 -0.77
N ASN A 297 -6.09 30.59 -1.32
CA ASN A 297 -7.54 30.54 -1.51
C ASN A 297 -7.95 29.42 -2.47
N THR A 298 -7.13 29.11 -3.48
CA THR A 298 -7.34 27.94 -4.34
C THR A 298 -7.26 26.63 -3.55
N PHE A 299 -6.27 26.48 -2.67
CA PHE A 299 -6.16 25.28 -1.82
C PHE A 299 -7.28 25.13 -0.80
N LEU A 300 -7.85 26.24 -0.31
CA LEU A 300 -9.06 26.21 0.53
C LEU A 300 -10.28 25.61 -0.17
N ILE A 301 -10.29 25.56 -1.51
CA ILE A 301 -11.36 24.94 -2.30
C ILE A 301 -10.96 23.52 -2.74
N ILE A 302 -9.72 23.33 -3.17
CA ILE A 302 -9.22 22.02 -3.64
C ILE A 302 -9.22 20.98 -2.51
N ILE A 303 -8.75 21.34 -1.31
CA ILE A 303 -8.59 20.35 -0.23
C ILE A 303 -9.93 19.76 0.22
N PRO A 304 -11.01 20.54 0.46
CA PRO A 304 -12.33 19.97 0.71
C PRO A 304 -12.82 19.03 -0.41
N ALA A 305 -12.58 19.38 -1.68
CA ALA A 305 -12.93 18.50 -2.80
C ALA A 305 -12.14 17.18 -2.77
N LEU A 306 -10.85 17.22 -2.45
CA LEU A 306 -10.03 16.02 -2.28
C LEU A 306 -10.46 15.18 -1.07
N ILE A 307 -10.94 15.79 0.02
CA ILE A 307 -11.50 15.05 1.17
C ILE A 307 -12.77 14.30 0.76
N ILE A 308 -13.63 14.93 -0.04
CA ILE A 308 -14.84 14.27 -0.58
C ILE A 308 -14.46 13.10 -1.49
N ILE A 309 -13.49 13.30 -2.39
CA ILE A 309 -12.98 12.23 -3.26
C ILE A 309 -12.39 11.10 -2.41
N ALA A 310 -11.61 11.42 -1.38
CA ALA A 310 -11.03 10.45 -0.46
C ALA A 310 -12.09 9.60 0.25
N ALA A 311 -13.30 10.13 0.48
CA ALA A 311 -14.39 9.39 1.12
C ALA A 311 -15.11 8.41 0.18
N MET A 312 -14.97 8.54 -1.14
CA MET A 312 -15.69 7.70 -2.11
C MET A 312 -15.43 6.19 -1.93
N PRO A 313 -14.17 5.71 -1.76
CA PRO A 313 -13.89 4.29 -1.60
C PRO A 313 -14.52 3.65 -0.35
N LEU A 314 -14.86 4.45 0.67
CA LEU A 314 -15.50 3.94 1.91
C LEU A 314 -16.86 3.29 1.64
N CYS A 315 -17.49 3.64 0.53
CA CYS A 315 -18.78 3.09 0.08
C CYS A 315 -18.63 2.04 -1.02
N ALA A 316 -17.41 1.64 -1.38
CA ALA A 316 -17.18 0.66 -2.43
C ALA A 316 -17.49 -0.76 -1.97
N ASP A 317 -18.04 -1.56 -2.88
CA ASP A 317 -18.34 -2.97 -2.62
C ASP A 317 -17.06 -3.79 -2.40
N TRP A 318 -17.20 -4.89 -1.66
CA TRP A 318 -16.12 -5.82 -1.36
C TRP A 318 -16.22 -7.02 -2.30
N HIS A 319 -15.16 -7.26 -3.07
CA HIS A 319 -15.15 -8.34 -4.05
C HIS A 319 -14.38 -9.55 -3.51
N ASN A 320 -14.88 -10.75 -3.77
CA ASN A 320 -14.19 -11.98 -3.40
C ASN A 320 -13.56 -12.59 -4.66
N ASN A 321 -12.41 -12.06 -5.05
CA ASN A 321 -11.75 -12.43 -6.29
C ASN A 321 -10.59 -13.37 -5.98
N SER A 322 -10.79 -14.66 -6.20
CA SER A 322 -9.70 -15.63 -6.26
C SER A 322 -10.05 -16.72 -7.26
N TYR A 323 -9.16 -16.93 -8.23
CA TYR A 323 -9.31 -17.97 -9.22
C TYR A 323 -7.95 -18.50 -9.67
N ASN A 324 -7.94 -19.76 -10.06
CA ASN A 324 -6.79 -20.43 -10.65
C ASN A 324 -6.74 -20.18 -12.16
N THR A 325 -5.55 -20.10 -12.71
CA THR A 325 -5.31 -19.96 -14.15
C THR A 325 -4.00 -20.64 -14.53
N MET A 326 -3.73 -20.70 -15.82
CA MET A 326 -2.47 -21.15 -16.39
C MET A 326 -1.83 -19.99 -17.15
N ILE A 327 -0.62 -19.62 -16.77
CA ILE A 327 0.21 -18.64 -17.47
C ILE A 327 1.42 -19.37 -18.03
N VAL A 328 1.46 -19.59 -19.35
CA VAL A 328 2.57 -20.28 -20.03
C VAL A 328 2.90 -21.61 -19.35
N ASP A 329 1.91 -22.50 -19.29
CA ASP A 329 1.99 -23.83 -18.66
C ASP A 329 2.35 -23.84 -17.15
N THR A 330 2.37 -22.67 -16.51
CA THR A 330 2.56 -22.54 -15.06
C THR A 330 1.22 -22.29 -14.38
N PHE A 331 0.90 -23.12 -13.39
CA PHE A 331 -0.30 -22.95 -12.56
C PHE A 331 -0.13 -21.75 -11.64
N TYR A 332 -1.12 -20.84 -11.64
CA TYR A 332 -1.07 -19.62 -10.84
C TYR A 332 -2.44 -19.28 -10.29
N ASN A 333 -2.49 -18.74 -9.08
CA ASN A 333 -3.72 -18.22 -8.47
C ASN A 333 -3.68 -16.70 -8.46
N TYR A 334 -4.60 -16.07 -9.18
CA TYR A 334 -4.88 -14.66 -8.96
C TYR A 334 -5.78 -14.53 -7.75
N SER A 335 -5.40 -13.69 -6.79
CA SER A 335 -6.26 -13.34 -5.67
C SER A 335 -6.12 -11.87 -5.31
N HIS A 336 -7.24 -11.25 -4.93
CA HIS A 336 -7.25 -9.94 -4.27
C HIS A 336 -7.91 -10.05 -2.88
N PRO A 337 -7.17 -10.51 -1.87
CA PRO A 337 -7.70 -10.74 -0.53
C PRO A 337 -8.45 -9.55 0.07
N LEU A 338 -9.50 -9.83 0.86
CA LEU A 338 -10.28 -8.76 1.51
C LEU A 338 -9.43 -7.89 2.44
N VAL A 339 -8.34 -8.44 2.99
CA VAL A 339 -7.41 -7.68 3.83
C VAL A 339 -6.71 -6.56 3.05
N TYR A 340 -6.38 -6.78 1.77
CA TYR A 340 -5.80 -5.75 0.91
C TYR A 340 -6.84 -4.69 0.55
N GLN A 341 -8.05 -5.14 0.20
CA GLN A 341 -9.18 -4.23 -0.02
C GLN A 341 -9.51 -3.39 1.21
N GLN A 342 -9.32 -3.92 2.43
CA GLN A 342 -9.51 -3.15 3.65
C GLN A 342 -8.46 -2.05 3.79
N PHE A 343 -7.22 -2.35 3.46
CA PHE A 343 -6.17 -1.34 3.44
C PHE A 343 -6.45 -0.26 2.37
N GLU A 344 -6.88 -0.65 1.18
CA GLU A 344 -7.12 0.23 0.04
C GLU A 344 -8.39 1.07 0.15
N LYS A 345 -9.52 0.46 0.52
CA LYS A 345 -10.86 1.06 0.52
C LYS A 345 -11.27 1.70 1.84
N LEU A 346 -10.63 1.30 2.94
CA LEU A 346 -10.93 1.84 4.28
C LEU A 346 -9.76 2.63 4.84
N TYR A 347 -8.60 1.99 4.97
CA TYR A 347 -7.48 2.59 5.70
C TYR A 347 -6.88 3.80 4.97
N CYS A 348 -6.50 3.63 3.70
CA CYS A 348 -5.90 4.69 2.89
C CYS A 348 -6.81 5.94 2.79
N PRO A 349 -8.10 5.81 2.45
CA PRO A 349 -9.12 6.86 2.52
C PRO A 349 -9.17 7.62 3.84
N ILE A 350 -9.27 6.92 4.98
CA ILE A 350 -9.35 7.55 6.30
C ILE A 350 -8.08 8.35 6.59
N VAL A 351 -6.90 7.78 6.32
CA VAL A 351 -5.62 8.46 6.54
C VAL A 351 -5.49 9.68 5.64
N ALA A 352 -5.88 9.58 4.36
CA ALA A 352 -5.92 10.70 3.44
C ALA A 352 -6.81 11.82 3.97
N MET A 353 -8.04 11.50 4.39
CA MET A 353 -8.98 12.47 4.95
C MET A 353 -8.44 13.17 6.19
N VAL A 354 -7.82 12.43 7.12
CA VAL A 354 -7.23 12.99 8.35
C VAL A 354 -6.13 14.00 8.01
N PHE A 355 -5.20 13.66 7.12
CA PHE A 355 -4.11 14.55 6.75
C PHE A 355 -4.55 15.74 5.91
N LEU A 356 -5.47 15.54 4.97
CA LEU A 356 -6.05 16.63 4.18
C LEU A 356 -6.85 17.59 5.08
N THR A 357 -7.59 17.07 6.07
CA THR A 357 -8.28 17.90 7.07
C THR A 357 -7.29 18.68 7.92
N ALA A 358 -6.21 18.05 8.38
CA ALA A 358 -5.14 18.75 9.10
C ALA A 358 -4.52 19.88 8.25
N SER A 359 -4.26 19.62 6.96
CA SER A 359 -3.79 20.62 6.00
C SER A 359 -4.78 21.78 5.88
N LEU A 360 -6.08 21.49 5.73
CA LEU A 360 -7.15 22.49 5.65
C LEU A 360 -7.23 23.37 6.90
N VAL A 361 -7.21 22.75 8.09
CA VAL A 361 -7.25 23.45 9.38
C VAL A 361 -6.05 24.41 9.49
N ILE A 362 -4.84 23.95 9.17
CA ILE A 362 -3.64 24.79 9.18
C ILE A 362 -3.80 25.99 8.24
N LEU A 363 -4.32 25.78 7.03
CA LEU A 363 -4.56 26.88 6.08
C LEU A 363 -5.57 27.90 6.62
N ILE A 364 -6.65 27.46 7.27
CA ILE A 364 -7.66 28.35 7.84
C ILE A 364 -7.05 29.22 8.94
N PHE A 365 -6.33 28.63 9.90
CA PHE A 365 -5.83 29.35 11.08
C PHE A 365 -4.56 30.16 10.82
N LYS A 366 -3.65 29.72 9.93
CA LYS A 366 -2.43 30.47 9.60
C LYS A 366 -2.66 31.45 8.46
N LYS A 367 -3.36 32.55 8.75
CA LYS A 367 -3.80 33.53 7.73
C LYS A 367 -2.64 34.16 6.94
N ASN A 368 -1.54 34.50 7.61
CA ASN A 368 -0.46 35.36 7.09
C ASN A 368 0.93 34.70 6.99
N ASP A 369 1.08 33.44 7.44
CA ASP A 369 2.38 32.75 7.43
C ASP A 369 2.66 32.09 6.07
N PRO A 370 3.92 32.13 5.57
CA PRO A 370 4.33 31.47 4.33
C PRO A 370 4.46 29.95 4.47
N LEU A 371 3.33 29.26 4.58
CA LEU A 371 3.01 27.87 4.18
C LEU A 371 4.10 26.75 4.28
N PRO A 372 4.71 26.46 5.46
CA PRO A 372 5.60 25.30 5.55
C PRO A 372 4.94 23.96 5.98
N PRO A 373 4.07 23.88 7.00
CA PRO A 373 3.52 22.61 7.46
C PRO A 373 2.31 22.12 6.66
N ASP A 374 1.55 23.01 6.00
CA ASP A 374 0.39 22.61 5.17
C ASP A 374 0.79 21.71 4.00
N LYS A 375 1.93 22.02 3.34
CA LYS A 375 2.47 21.21 2.24
C LYS A 375 2.82 19.79 2.68
N ILE A 376 3.32 19.65 3.90
CA ILE A 376 3.68 18.35 4.47
C ILE A 376 2.41 17.52 4.64
N PHE A 377 1.40 18.05 5.31
CA PHE A 377 0.14 17.34 5.53
C PHE A 377 -0.61 17.07 4.22
N PHE A 378 -0.57 18.02 3.28
CA PHE A 378 -1.14 17.81 1.95
C PHE A 378 -0.44 16.66 1.21
N ALA A 379 0.89 16.65 1.19
CA ALA A 379 1.67 15.58 0.57
C ALA A 379 1.47 14.23 1.28
N ALA A 380 1.44 14.22 2.62
CA ALA A 380 1.18 13.03 3.42
C ALA A 380 -0.22 12.44 3.17
N GLY A 381 -1.24 13.28 2.94
CA GLY A 381 -2.59 12.83 2.57
C GLY A 381 -2.69 12.39 1.11
N SER A 382 -1.91 12.99 0.21
CA SER A 382 -1.96 12.70 -1.23
C SER A 382 -1.46 11.30 -1.58
N GLY A 383 -0.50 10.74 -0.82
CA GLY A 383 -0.01 9.37 -1.03
C GLY A 383 -1.12 8.31 -0.86
N PRO A 384 -1.73 8.19 0.34
CA PRO A 384 -2.85 7.30 0.58
C PRO A 384 -4.07 7.61 -0.30
N LEU A 385 -4.35 8.89 -0.61
CA LEU A 385 -5.41 9.25 -1.54
C LEU A 385 -5.17 8.65 -2.92
N GLY A 386 -3.99 8.89 -3.50
CA GLY A 386 -3.64 8.43 -4.84
C GLY A 386 -3.65 6.91 -4.94
N PHE A 387 -2.94 6.23 -4.02
CA PHE A 387 -2.87 4.77 -4.00
C PHE A 387 -4.23 4.12 -3.75
N GLY A 388 -4.95 4.53 -2.70
CA GLY A 388 -6.25 3.94 -2.34
C GLY A 388 -7.31 4.14 -3.42
N MET A 389 -7.39 5.35 -4.00
CA MET A 389 -8.32 5.61 -5.12
C MET A 389 -7.97 4.78 -6.36
N PHE A 390 -6.69 4.75 -6.73
CA PHE A 390 -6.24 4.03 -7.92
C PHE A 390 -6.56 2.54 -7.83
N ARG A 391 -6.19 1.90 -6.71
CA ARG A 391 -6.46 0.48 -6.44
C ARG A 391 -7.95 0.18 -6.41
N THR A 392 -8.74 1.05 -5.79
CA THR A 392 -10.21 0.90 -5.75
C THR A 392 -10.84 1.00 -7.14
N ILE A 393 -10.34 1.90 -8.01
CA ILE A 393 -10.82 2.04 -9.39
C ILE A 393 -10.48 0.77 -10.18
N LEU A 394 -9.25 0.26 -10.07
CA LEU A 394 -8.86 -0.97 -10.75
C LEU A 394 -9.70 -2.16 -10.29
N ASP A 395 -9.93 -2.31 -8.98
CA ASP A 395 -10.75 -3.41 -8.45
C ASP A 395 -12.20 -3.27 -8.90
N GLY A 396 -12.75 -2.05 -8.91
CA GLY A 396 -14.09 -1.79 -9.42
C GLY A 396 -14.28 -2.16 -10.89
N ILE A 397 -13.28 -1.91 -11.74
CA ILE A 397 -13.36 -2.17 -13.19
C ILE A 397 -13.00 -3.62 -13.53
N TYR A 398 -11.99 -4.19 -12.86
CA TYR A 398 -11.35 -5.45 -13.27
C TYR A 398 -11.47 -6.57 -12.22
N ASN A 399 -12.39 -6.50 -11.26
CA ASN A 399 -12.59 -7.54 -10.22
C ASN A 399 -12.75 -8.97 -10.78
N GLN A 400 -13.29 -9.12 -12.00
CA GLN A 400 -13.47 -10.45 -12.61
C GLN A 400 -12.25 -10.92 -13.42
N ASN A 401 -11.34 -10.02 -13.79
CA ASN A 401 -10.17 -10.34 -14.59
C ASN A 401 -8.91 -9.65 -14.04
N MET A 402 -8.30 -10.34 -13.07
CA MET A 402 -7.09 -9.89 -12.38
C MET A 402 -5.85 -9.74 -13.29
N VAL A 403 -5.82 -10.39 -14.47
CA VAL A 403 -4.73 -10.15 -15.44
C VAL A 403 -4.74 -8.70 -15.90
N TRP A 404 -5.92 -8.17 -16.24
CA TRP A 404 -6.07 -6.76 -16.64
C TRP A 404 -5.83 -5.80 -15.49
N PHE A 405 -6.30 -6.16 -14.29
CA PHE A 405 -6.01 -5.41 -13.07
C PHE A 405 -4.50 -5.20 -12.89
N ASN A 406 -3.72 -6.29 -12.89
CA ASN A 406 -2.26 -6.23 -12.76
C ASN A 406 -1.63 -5.50 -13.95
N PHE A 407 -2.01 -5.81 -15.19
CA PHE A 407 -1.45 -5.14 -16.36
C PHE A 407 -1.57 -3.61 -16.30
N TRP A 408 -2.74 -3.11 -15.88
CA TRP A 408 -2.97 -1.67 -15.79
C TRP A 408 -2.25 -1.04 -14.60
N GLU A 409 -2.17 -1.71 -13.46
CA GLU A 409 -1.31 -1.30 -12.35
C GLU A 409 0.13 -1.08 -12.83
N GLU A 410 0.74 -2.12 -13.37
CA GLU A 410 2.13 -2.13 -13.85
C GLU A 410 2.38 -1.07 -14.93
N THR A 411 1.44 -0.93 -15.87
CA THR A 411 1.54 0.04 -16.96
C THR A 411 1.49 1.48 -16.46
N THR A 412 0.64 1.78 -15.46
CA THR A 412 0.54 3.14 -14.92
C THR A 412 1.77 3.52 -14.09
N GLU A 413 2.38 2.57 -13.41
CA GLU A 413 3.65 2.76 -12.71
C GLU A 413 4.80 3.06 -13.67
N LEU A 414 4.87 2.33 -14.79
CA LEU A 414 5.80 2.66 -15.87
C LEU A 414 5.59 4.09 -16.39
N ARG A 415 4.33 4.49 -16.60
CA ARG A 415 4.00 5.86 -17.04
C ARG A 415 4.41 6.90 -16.00
N PHE A 416 4.23 6.62 -14.73
CA PHE A 416 4.66 7.49 -13.64
C PHE A 416 6.18 7.70 -13.65
N ILE A 417 6.97 6.62 -13.69
CA ILE A 417 8.44 6.71 -13.73
C ILE A 417 8.92 7.35 -15.05
N ALA A 418 8.31 7.02 -16.18
CA ALA A 418 8.60 7.67 -17.46
C ALA A 418 8.31 9.19 -17.41
N GLY A 419 7.25 9.60 -16.72
CA GLY A 419 6.94 11.01 -16.46
C GLY A 419 8.02 11.71 -15.66
N VAL A 420 8.52 11.08 -14.59
CA VAL A 420 9.66 11.60 -13.80
C VAL A 420 10.91 11.74 -14.67
N CYS A 421 11.26 10.71 -15.45
CA CYS A 421 12.37 10.76 -16.41
C CYS A 421 12.21 11.93 -17.39
N PHE A 422 11.01 12.09 -17.96
CA PHE A 422 10.72 13.14 -18.91
C PHE A 422 10.90 14.54 -18.31
N VAL A 423 10.40 14.76 -17.09
CA VAL A 423 10.57 16.05 -16.37
C VAL A 423 12.04 16.31 -16.09
N LEU A 424 12.78 15.34 -15.55
CA LEU A 424 14.20 15.48 -15.25
C LEU A 424 15.02 15.76 -16.50
N TRP A 425 14.72 15.07 -17.61
CA TRP A 425 15.39 15.26 -18.89
C TRP A 425 15.11 16.65 -19.48
N THR A 426 13.83 17.03 -19.52
CA THR A 426 13.37 18.30 -20.12
C THR A 426 13.97 19.49 -19.38
N PHE A 427 13.97 19.46 -18.05
CA PHE A 427 14.43 20.57 -17.22
C PHE A 427 15.86 20.40 -16.69
N ARG A 428 16.65 19.44 -17.22
CA ARG A 428 17.99 19.08 -16.70
C ARG A 428 18.92 20.27 -16.49
N ARG A 429 18.98 21.22 -17.43
CA ARG A 429 19.84 22.40 -17.32
C ARG A 429 19.46 23.25 -16.09
N GLY A 430 18.19 23.63 -15.98
CA GLY A 430 17.71 24.44 -14.86
C GLY A 430 17.66 23.71 -13.51
N LEU A 431 17.54 22.38 -13.51
CA LEU A 431 17.52 21.58 -12.28
C LEU A 431 18.93 21.39 -11.71
N PHE A 432 19.94 21.13 -12.57
CA PHE A 432 21.29 20.75 -12.15
C PHE A 432 22.33 21.89 -12.19
N GLU A 433 22.19 22.94 -13.01
CA GLU A 433 23.20 24.04 -13.10
C GLU A 433 23.39 24.84 -11.80
N LYS A 434 22.35 24.94 -10.95
CA LYS A 434 22.48 25.64 -9.65
C LYS A 434 23.36 24.91 -8.64
N ALA A 435 23.62 23.61 -8.82
CA ALA A 435 24.43 22.82 -7.90
C ALA A 435 25.94 23.11 -8.08
N GLU A 436 26.40 23.40 -9.30
CA GLU A 436 27.81 23.67 -9.60
C GLU A 436 28.28 25.05 -9.13
N LEU A 437 27.42 26.07 -9.15
CA LEU A 437 27.78 27.41 -8.66
C LEU A 437 28.01 27.45 -7.14
N GLN A 438 27.34 26.59 -6.36
CA GLN A 438 27.54 26.55 -4.90
C GLN A 438 28.82 25.82 -4.48
N THR A 439 29.30 24.86 -5.27
CA THR A 439 30.59 24.19 -5.04
C THR A 439 31.77 25.10 -5.40
N VAL A 440 31.68 25.86 -6.50
CA VAL A 440 32.71 26.85 -6.89
C VAL A 440 32.82 27.99 -5.86
N VAL A 441 31.71 28.50 -5.34
CA VAL A 441 31.73 29.55 -4.29
C VAL A 441 32.27 29.05 -2.95
N LYS A 442 32.12 27.75 -2.64
CA LYS A 442 32.75 27.16 -1.45
C LYS A 442 34.26 26.94 -1.66
N GLY A 443 34.70 26.54 -2.86
CA GLY A 443 36.12 26.40 -3.22
C GLY A 443 36.88 27.73 -3.20
N ASN A 444 36.30 28.79 -3.78
CA ASN A 444 36.93 30.12 -3.80
C ASN A 444 37.00 30.77 -2.40
N ASN A 445 36.09 30.45 -1.49
CA ASN A 445 36.13 30.95 -0.11
C ASN A 445 37.15 30.21 0.77
N SER A 446 37.55 28.99 0.42
CA SER A 446 38.67 28.30 1.09
C SER A 446 40.05 28.76 0.60
N GLU A 447 40.18 29.12 -0.68
CA GLU A 447 41.42 29.69 -1.23
C GLU A 447 41.66 31.13 -0.75
N ASN A 448 40.60 31.96 -0.67
CA ASN A 448 40.74 33.34 -0.13
C ASN A 448 41.02 33.42 1.38
N ARG A 449 40.90 32.32 2.13
CA ARG A 449 41.28 32.26 3.56
C ARG A 449 42.71 31.79 3.81
N SER A 450 43.40 31.24 2.80
CA SER A 450 44.78 30.78 2.91
C SER A 450 45.81 31.79 2.37
N GLY A 451 45.37 32.85 1.67
CA GLY A 451 46.26 33.88 1.10
C GLY A 451 46.50 35.13 1.97
N ASN A 452 46.12 35.14 3.25
CA ASN A 452 46.23 36.33 4.12
C ASN A 452 46.98 36.05 5.44
N ILE A 453 48.00 35.18 5.37
CA ILE A 453 49.01 35.03 6.42
C ILE A 453 50.38 35.02 5.73
N SER A 454 50.94 36.21 5.53
CA SER A 454 52.37 36.42 5.30
C SER A 454 52.74 37.81 5.78
#